data_AF-A0A1X1KHF6-F1
#
_entry.id   AF-A0A1X1KHF6-F1
#
_cell.length_a   1.000
_cell.length_b   1.000
_cell.length_c   1.000
_cell.angle_alpha   90.00
_cell.angle_beta   90.00
_cell.angle_gamma   90.00
#
_symmetry.space_group_name_H-M   'P 1'
#
loop_
_entity.id
_entity.type
_entity.pdbx_description
1 polymer ?
#
loop_
_entity_poly.entity_id
_entity_poly.type
_entity_poly.pdbx_seq_one_letter_code
_entity_poly.pdbx_strand_id
1 'polypeptide(L)'
;MDEKQIIKLKDVEFVGIGTFEGETVFFDKKTDKMFLGHSKTKFKVSPVAFSAGATLILYVIVREISKIRVFSGFWPLIFGLFLMFIVSKLLYRPALNEELIIRPFVLSNSDMMTFLQSEKKNIVKSHLIILLGFLFPVIFSIIYLWLSSVMFLFLAILFFMFPLLLLNTKPIQRYKVVHMLDKKYSTKEKDS
;
A
#
# COMPACT_ATOMS: atom_id res chain seq x y z
N MET A 1 9.69 -18.70 -27.33
CA MET A 1 10.23 -17.34 -27.51
C MET A 1 9.37 -16.45 -26.63
N ASP A 2 9.78 -16.20 -25.39
CA ASP A 2 8.96 -15.49 -24.41
C ASP A 2 9.02 -13.99 -24.68
N GLU A 3 7.94 -13.44 -25.22
CA GLU A 3 7.80 -12.00 -25.42
C GLU A 3 7.76 -11.29 -24.07
N LYS A 4 8.84 -10.58 -23.73
CA LYS A 4 8.83 -9.59 -22.65
C LYS A 4 7.93 -8.44 -23.07
N GLN A 5 6.79 -8.28 -22.40
CA GLN A 5 5.87 -7.18 -22.66
C GLN A 5 6.09 -6.06 -21.65
N ILE A 6 6.07 -4.81 -22.13
CA ILE A 6 6.15 -3.61 -21.29
C ILE A 6 4.74 -3.07 -21.11
N ILE A 7 4.28 -2.98 -19.86
CA ILE A 7 2.96 -2.49 -19.53
C ILE A 7 3.03 -1.48 -18.38
N LYS A 8 2.04 -0.60 -18.27
CA LYS A 8 1.90 0.27 -17.09
C LYS A 8 0.87 -0.33 -16.14
N LEU A 9 1.15 -0.28 -14.84
CA LEU A 9 0.27 -0.81 -13.78
C LEU A 9 -1.17 -0.28 -13.85
N LYS A 10 -1.36 0.97 -14.28
CA LYS A 10 -2.68 1.58 -14.43
C LYS A 10 -3.53 1.05 -15.60
N ASP A 11 -2.91 0.44 -16.61
CA ASP A 11 -3.57 0.09 -17.88
C ASP A 11 -4.09 -1.37 -17.89
N VAL A 12 -3.81 -2.13 -16.83
CA VAL A 12 -4.21 -3.53 -16.64
C VAL A 12 -4.83 -3.74 -15.26
N GLU A 13 -5.76 -4.69 -15.14
CA GLU A 13 -6.35 -5.08 -13.85
C GLU A 13 -5.45 -6.05 -13.08
N PHE A 14 -4.16 -5.74 -13.03
CA PHE A 14 -3.19 -6.56 -12.34
C PHE A 14 -3.31 -6.37 -10.83
N VAL A 15 -3.29 -7.50 -10.12
CA VAL A 15 -3.19 -7.54 -8.67
C VAL A 15 -1.85 -8.17 -8.31
N GLY A 16 -0.98 -7.42 -7.64
CA GLY A 16 0.24 -8.00 -7.06
C GLY A 16 -0.13 -9.01 -5.99
N ILE A 17 0.25 -10.27 -6.17
CA ILE A 17 -0.10 -11.37 -5.26
C ILE A 17 1.01 -11.68 -4.27
N GLY A 18 2.28 -11.55 -4.67
CA GLY A 18 3.44 -11.85 -3.84
C GLY A 18 4.76 -11.57 -4.54
N THR A 19 5.86 -12.01 -3.94
CA THR A 19 7.21 -11.90 -4.51
C THR A 19 7.78 -13.29 -4.71
N PHE A 20 8.36 -13.54 -5.87
CA PHE A 20 9.06 -14.78 -6.20
C PHE A 20 10.42 -14.43 -6.80
N GLU A 21 11.50 -14.95 -6.19
CA GLU A 21 12.89 -14.67 -6.60
C GLU A 21 13.24 -13.18 -6.73
N GLY A 22 12.63 -12.33 -5.90
CA GLY A 22 12.86 -10.88 -5.93
C GLY A 22 12.04 -10.11 -6.98
N GLU A 23 11.22 -10.80 -7.78
CA GLU A 23 10.27 -10.19 -8.71
C GLU A 23 8.83 -10.25 -8.18
N THR A 24 8.00 -9.28 -8.54
CA THR A 24 6.60 -9.25 -8.10
C THR A 24 5.77 -10.15 -9.00
N VAL A 25 5.00 -11.06 -8.40
CA VAL A 25 4.02 -11.86 -9.13
C VAL A 25 2.72 -11.06 -9.21
N PHE A 26 2.23 -10.86 -10.42
CA PHE A 26 0.97 -10.21 -10.74
C PHE A 26 -0.04 -11.24 -11.25
N PHE A 27 -1.29 -11.09 -10.83
CA PHE A 27 -2.42 -11.82 -11.37
C PHE A 27 -3.27 -10.89 -12.23
N ASP A 28 -3.52 -11.29 -13.47
CA ASP A 28 -4.44 -10.60 -14.36
C ASP A 28 -5.85 -11.15 -14.20
N LYS A 29 -6.76 -10.30 -13.71
CA LYS A 29 -8.18 -10.67 -13.57
C LYS A 29 -8.89 -10.91 -14.90
N LYS A 30 -8.43 -10.30 -15.99
CA LYS A 30 -9.10 -10.43 -17.30
C LYS A 30 -8.79 -11.76 -17.96
N THR A 31 -7.53 -12.17 -17.90
CA THR A 31 -7.05 -13.40 -18.56
C THR A 31 -6.91 -14.59 -17.61
N ASP A 32 -7.08 -14.39 -16.30
CA ASP A 32 -6.89 -15.42 -15.26
C ASP A 32 -5.48 -16.07 -15.31
N LYS A 33 -4.49 -15.28 -15.74
CA LYS A 33 -3.08 -15.66 -15.87
C LYS A 33 -2.21 -14.90 -14.87
N MET A 34 -1.06 -15.49 -14.53
CA MET A 34 -0.07 -14.88 -13.67
C MET A 34 1.17 -14.48 -14.46
N PHE A 35 1.82 -13.41 -14.01
CA PHE A 35 3.01 -12.83 -14.63
C PHE A 35 4.03 -12.47 -13.56
N LEU A 36 5.32 -12.68 -13.83
CA LEU A 36 6.40 -12.06 -13.07
C LEU A 36 6.67 -10.70 -13.66
N GLY A 37 6.80 -9.68 -12.81
CA GLY A 37 7.13 -8.34 -13.23
C GLY A 37 8.13 -7.66 -12.32
N HIS A 38 8.99 -6.86 -12.95
CA HIS A 38 9.87 -5.92 -12.26
C HIS A 38 9.76 -4.54 -12.90
N SER A 39 10.03 -3.50 -12.10
CA SER A 39 10.04 -2.12 -12.57
C SER A 39 11.20 -1.88 -13.54
N LYS A 40 10.88 -1.23 -14.66
CA LYS A 40 11.86 -0.74 -15.64
C LYS A 40 12.60 0.50 -15.13
N THR A 41 11.97 1.30 -14.28
CA THR A 41 12.49 2.59 -13.81
C THR A 41 12.75 2.54 -12.32
N LYS A 42 14.01 2.36 -11.90
CA LYS A 42 14.41 2.59 -10.50
C LYS A 42 14.10 4.05 -10.15
N PHE A 43 13.18 4.26 -9.21
CA PHE A 43 12.74 5.56 -8.75
C PHE A 43 13.94 6.44 -8.34
N LYS A 44 14.16 7.56 -9.05
CA LYS A 44 15.39 8.39 -8.96
C LYS A 44 15.36 9.49 -7.89
N VAL A 45 14.25 9.70 -7.19
CA VAL A 45 14.16 10.74 -6.15
C VAL A 45 14.35 10.10 -4.79
N SER A 46 15.38 10.54 -4.05
CA SER A 46 15.59 10.11 -2.66
C SER A 46 14.33 10.42 -1.83
N PRO A 47 13.61 9.41 -1.32
CA PRO A 47 12.39 9.60 -0.54
C PRO A 47 12.62 10.47 0.71
N VAL A 48 13.86 10.53 1.17
CA VAL A 48 14.29 11.22 2.40
C VAL A 48 14.34 12.75 2.22
N ALA A 49 14.78 13.25 1.07
CA ALA A 49 14.88 14.69 0.83
C ALA A 49 13.49 15.32 0.59
N PHE A 50 12.61 14.59 -0.12
CA PHE A 50 11.23 15.02 -0.37
C PHE A 50 10.39 15.00 0.91
N SER A 51 10.58 13.99 1.78
CA SER A 51 9.82 13.88 3.02
C SER A 51 10.19 14.97 4.05
N ALA A 52 11.47 15.35 4.16
CA ALA A 52 11.90 16.39 5.11
C ALA A 52 11.28 17.77 4.80
N GLY A 53 11.31 18.21 3.54
CA GLY A 53 10.72 19.49 3.12
C GLY A 53 9.19 19.52 3.28
N ALA A 54 8.52 18.43 2.88
CA ALA A 54 7.06 18.30 3.04
C ALA A 54 6.63 18.33 4.52
N THR A 55 7.44 17.71 5.40
CA THR A 55 7.21 17.68 6.85
C THR A 55 7.25 19.09 7.46
N LEU A 56 8.21 19.93 7.06
CA LEU A 56 8.33 21.30 7.55
C LEU A 56 7.16 22.18 7.09
N ILE A 57 6.79 22.10 5.80
CA ILE A 57 5.65 22.86 5.26
C ILE A 57 4.36 22.45 5.96
N LEU A 58 4.15 21.13 6.15
CA LEU A 58 2.99 20.60 6.87
C LEU A 58 2.92 21.11 8.32
N TYR A 59 4.05 21.16 9.03
CA TYR A 59 4.09 21.65 10.40
C TYR A 59 3.62 23.10 10.50
N VAL A 60 4.10 23.97 9.60
CA VAL A 60 3.68 25.38 9.54
C VAL A 60 2.17 25.49 9.30
N ILE A 61 1.64 24.73 8.34
CA ILE A 61 0.20 24.74 8.03
C ILE A 61 -0.63 24.31 9.25
N VAL A 62 -0.26 23.20 9.90
CA VAL A 62 -0.97 22.69 11.10
C VAL A 62 -0.92 23.73 12.22
N ARG A 63 0.22 24.38 12.42
CA ARG A 63 0.38 25.43 13.42
C ARG A 63 -0.54 26.62 13.16
N GLU A 64 -0.59 27.14 11.93
CA GLU A 64 -1.44 28.29 11.62
C GLU A 64 -2.93 27.96 11.73
N ILE A 65 -3.36 26.78 11.26
CA ILE A 65 -4.74 26.32 11.39
C ILE A 65 -5.15 26.21 12.87
N SER A 66 -4.26 25.70 13.72
CA SER A 66 -4.55 25.52 15.15
C SER A 66 -4.79 26.81 15.93
N LYS A 67 -4.36 27.96 15.40
CA LYS A 67 -4.62 29.27 16.03
C LYS A 67 -6.05 29.75 15.80
N ILE A 68 -6.76 29.18 14.82
CA ILE A 68 -8.14 29.53 14.50
C ILE A 68 -9.05 28.89 15.57
N ARG A 69 -9.63 29.69 16.47
CA ARG A 69 -10.45 29.20 17.61
C ARG A 69 -11.58 28.23 17.23
N VAL A 70 -12.18 28.43 16.04
CA VAL A 70 -13.24 27.56 15.49
C VAL A 70 -12.71 26.16 15.15
N PHE A 71 -11.41 26.03 14.90
CA PHE A 71 -10.71 24.81 14.55
C PHE A 71 -9.97 24.24 15.77
N SER A 72 -10.75 23.82 16.78
CA SER A 72 -10.24 23.20 18.01
C SER A 72 -10.88 21.83 18.27
N GLY A 73 -10.29 21.07 19.19
CA GLY A 73 -10.79 19.74 19.54
C GLY A 73 -10.65 18.75 18.38
N PHE A 74 -11.75 18.18 17.92
CA PHE A 74 -11.72 17.06 16.96
C PHE A 74 -11.61 17.50 15.48
N TRP A 75 -12.02 18.73 15.15
CA TRP A 75 -12.05 19.23 13.77
C TRP A 75 -10.68 19.23 13.06
N PRO A 76 -9.57 19.66 13.71
CA PRO A 76 -8.26 19.62 13.09
C PRO A 76 -7.78 18.20 12.75
N LEU A 77 -8.17 17.20 13.54
CA LEU A 77 -7.85 15.80 13.28
C LEU A 77 -8.57 15.28 12.04
N ILE A 78 -9.87 15.55 11.92
CA ILE A 78 -10.67 15.14 10.75
C ILE A 78 -10.09 15.78 9.47
N PHE A 79 -9.81 17.08 9.52
CA PHE A 79 -9.24 17.80 8.39
C PHE A 79 -7.85 17.27 8.01
N GLY A 80 -6.99 17.04 9.00
CA GLY A 80 -5.66 16.48 8.78
C GLY A 80 -5.69 15.07 8.20
N LEU A 81 -6.61 14.22 8.66
CA LEU A 81 -6.83 12.89 8.09
C LEU A 81 -7.29 12.97 6.63
N PHE A 82 -8.23 13.87 6.31
CA PHE A 82 -8.70 14.07 4.95
C PHE A 82 -7.59 14.57 4.02
N LEU A 83 -6.80 15.55 4.47
CA LEU A 83 -5.64 16.04 3.74
C LEU A 83 -4.63 14.91 3.48
N MET A 84 -4.32 14.11 4.51
CA MET A 84 -3.39 12.99 4.39
C MET A 84 -3.90 11.88 3.49
N PHE A 85 -5.21 11.66 3.45
CA PHE A 85 -5.82 10.74 2.49
C PHE A 85 -5.51 11.18 1.04
N ILE A 86 -5.66 12.47 0.72
CA ILE A 86 -5.34 13.02 -0.60
C ILE A 86 -3.83 12.90 -0.88
N VAL A 87 -2.98 13.32 0.06
CA VAL A 87 -1.52 13.27 -0.09
C VAL A 87 -1.05 11.84 -0.30
N SER A 88 -1.56 10.86 0.45
CA SER A 88 -1.19 9.45 0.30
C SER A 88 -1.47 8.93 -1.11
N LYS A 89 -2.61 9.32 -1.71
CA LYS A 89 -2.95 8.95 -3.08
C LYS A 89 -2.02 9.62 -4.09
N LEU A 90 -1.69 10.90 -3.87
CA LEU A 90 -0.76 11.63 -4.73
C LEU A 90 0.62 10.98 -4.73
N LEU A 91 1.13 10.61 -3.56
CA LEU A 91 2.42 9.92 -3.41
C LEU A 91 2.42 8.51 -4.01
N TYR A 92 1.25 7.85 -4.06
CA TYR A 92 1.12 6.54 -4.67
C TYR A 92 0.98 6.59 -6.21
N ARG A 93 0.60 7.73 -6.80
CA ARG A 93 0.40 7.86 -8.27
C ARG A 93 1.62 7.45 -9.10
N PRO A 94 2.86 7.84 -8.76
CA PRO A 94 4.00 7.43 -9.56
C PRO A 94 4.19 5.91 -9.62
N ALA A 95 3.93 5.19 -8.51
CA ALA A 95 3.99 3.73 -8.50
C ALA A 95 2.95 3.11 -9.45
N LEU A 96 1.80 3.75 -9.65
CA LEU A 96 0.80 3.30 -10.64
C LEU A 96 1.21 3.56 -12.10
N ASN A 97 2.07 4.55 -12.34
CA ASN A 97 2.54 4.91 -13.68
C ASN A 97 3.85 4.23 -14.06
N GLU A 98 4.39 3.40 -13.17
CA GLU A 98 5.62 2.69 -13.37
C GLU A 98 5.48 1.67 -14.51
N GLU A 99 6.44 1.69 -15.43
CA GLU A 99 6.51 0.70 -16.51
C GLU A 99 7.07 -0.60 -15.95
N LEU A 100 6.29 -1.67 -16.06
CA LEU A 100 6.68 -3.02 -15.68
C LEU A 100 7.08 -3.80 -16.92
N ILE A 101 8.17 -4.55 -16.81
CA ILE A 101 8.52 -5.61 -17.76
C ILE A 101 7.94 -6.89 -17.19
N ILE A 102 6.99 -7.50 -17.92
CA ILE A 102 6.33 -8.73 -17.49
C ILE A 102 6.72 -9.94 -18.33
N ARG A 103 6.71 -11.12 -17.71
CA ARG A 103 6.83 -12.44 -18.35
C ARG A 103 5.82 -13.43 -17.75
N PRO A 104 5.35 -14.44 -18.49
CA PRO A 104 4.43 -15.45 -17.96
C PRO A 104 4.99 -16.13 -16.71
N PHE A 105 4.15 -16.33 -15.70
CA PHE A 105 4.50 -17.06 -14.48
C PHE A 105 3.72 -18.37 -14.42
N VAL A 106 4.45 -19.48 -14.51
CA VAL A 106 3.89 -20.83 -14.45
C VAL A 106 4.77 -21.65 -13.52
N LEU A 107 4.17 -22.23 -12.48
CA LEU A 107 4.79 -23.21 -11.59
C LEU A 107 4.07 -24.54 -11.69
N SER A 108 4.69 -25.60 -11.19
CA SER A 108 4.00 -26.86 -10.93
C SER A 108 2.86 -26.66 -9.91
N ASN A 109 1.88 -27.56 -9.88
CA ASN A 109 0.76 -27.46 -8.93
C ASN A 109 1.23 -27.45 -7.46
N SER A 110 2.22 -28.29 -7.11
CA SER A 110 2.79 -28.37 -5.75
C SER A 110 3.54 -27.09 -5.35
N ASP A 111 4.33 -26.53 -6.27
CA ASP A 111 5.09 -25.31 -6.00
C ASP A 111 4.16 -24.10 -5.91
N MET A 112 3.12 -24.04 -6.76
CA MET A 112 2.09 -23.02 -6.70
C MET A 112 1.33 -23.08 -5.37
N MET A 113 1.00 -24.28 -4.87
CA MET A 113 0.36 -24.44 -3.56
C MET A 113 1.23 -23.90 -2.43
N THR A 114 2.51 -24.26 -2.44
CA THR A 114 3.48 -23.82 -1.43
C THR A 114 3.64 -22.30 -1.45
N PHE A 115 3.75 -21.72 -2.65
CA PHE A 115 3.78 -20.27 -2.86
C PHE A 115 2.53 -19.60 -2.29
N LEU A 116 1.32 -20.05 -2.67
CA LEU A 116 0.06 -19.44 -2.21
C LEU A 116 -0.14 -19.56 -0.70
N GLN A 117 0.24 -20.68 -0.08
CA GLN A 117 0.20 -20.84 1.38
C GLN A 117 1.16 -19.87 2.09
N SER A 118 2.36 -19.68 1.56
CA SER A 118 3.30 -18.68 2.08
C SER A 118 2.73 -17.27 1.97
N GLU A 119 2.08 -16.97 0.84
CA GLU A 119 1.51 -15.65 0.58
C GLU A 119 0.28 -15.37 1.45
N LYS A 120 -0.55 -16.36 1.76
CA LYS A 120 -1.62 -16.23 2.77
C LYS A 120 -1.07 -15.78 4.12
N LYS A 121 0.02 -16.41 4.60
CA LYS A 121 0.67 -16.01 5.85
C LYS A 121 1.20 -14.58 5.77
N ASN A 122 1.79 -14.20 4.62
CA ASN A 122 2.28 -12.84 4.39
C ASN A 122 1.15 -11.80 4.34
N ILE A 123 -0.01 -12.15 3.78
CA ILE A 123 -1.18 -11.26 3.75
C ILE A 123 -1.71 -10.99 5.16
N VAL A 124 -1.78 -12.01 6.02
CA VAL A 124 -2.18 -11.84 7.42
C VAL A 124 -1.20 -10.91 8.14
N LYS A 125 0.11 -11.13 7.99
CA LYS A 125 1.14 -10.24 8.53
C LYS A 125 0.99 -8.81 8.03
N SER A 126 0.72 -8.62 6.73
CA SER A 126 0.52 -7.29 6.13
C SER A 126 -0.69 -6.57 6.73
N HIS A 127 -1.82 -7.27 6.93
CA HIS A 127 -3.00 -6.68 7.59
C HIS A 127 -2.69 -6.29 9.04
N LEU A 128 -1.93 -7.12 9.77
CA LEU A 128 -1.49 -6.80 11.13
C LEU A 128 -0.59 -5.56 11.15
N ILE A 129 0.34 -5.42 10.20
CA ILE A 129 1.21 -4.23 10.08
C ILE A 129 0.38 -2.98 9.79
N ILE A 130 -0.62 -3.06 8.91
CA ILE A 130 -1.52 -1.92 8.63
C ILE A 130 -2.28 -1.52 9.89
N LEU A 131 -2.85 -2.49 10.60
CA LEU A 131 -3.56 -2.26 11.86
C LEU A 131 -2.65 -1.61 12.91
N LEU A 132 -1.44 -2.14 13.08
CA LEU A 132 -0.44 -1.60 13.99
C LEU A 132 0.03 -0.20 13.56
N GLY A 133 0.09 0.07 12.27
CA GLY A 133 0.39 1.38 11.71
C GLY A 133 -0.63 2.46 12.11
N PHE A 134 -1.89 2.10 12.35
CA PHE A 134 -2.91 3.01 12.88
C PHE A 134 -2.79 3.28 14.38
N LEU A 135 -2.00 2.50 15.13
CA LEU A 135 -1.90 2.65 16.58
C LEU A 135 -1.24 3.99 16.97
N PHE A 136 -0.13 4.35 16.32
CA PHE A 136 0.60 5.60 16.58
C PHE A 136 -0.24 6.87 16.34
N PRO A 137 -0.89 7.05 15.18
CA PRO A 137 -1.71 8.25 14.97
C PRO A 137 -2.91 8.32 15.91
N VAL A 138 -3.48 7.17 16.33
CA VAL A 138 -4.53 7.14 17.35
C VAL A 138 -4.01 7.60 18.71
N ILE A 139 -2.87 7.09 19.17
CA ILE A 139 -2.25 7.50 20.43
C ILE A 139 -1.96 9.00 20.43
N PHE A 140 -1.32 9.53 19.38
CA PHE A 140 -1.04 10.96 19.28
C PHE A 140 -2.32 11.80 19.19
N SER A 141 -3.38 11.30 18.55
CA SER A 141 -4.68 11.97 18.52
C SER A 141 -5.29 12.08 19.92
N ILE A 142 -5.22 11.03 20.73
CA ILE A 142 -5.71 11.04 22.12
C ILE A 142 -4.90 12.05 22.94
N ILE A 143 -3.57 12.01 22.85
CA ILE A 143 -2.69 12.96 23.57
C ILE A 143 -2.98 14.40 23.13
N TYR A 144 -3.18 14.63 21.83
CA TYR A 144 -3.57 15.93 21.30
C TYR A 144 -4.90 16.40 21.89
N LEU A 145 -5.94 15.57 21.91
CA LEU A 145 -7.24 15.96 22.46
C LEU A 145 -7.16 16.28 23.95
N TRP A 146 -6.28 15.60 24.69
CA TRP A 146 -6.08 15.83 26.10
C TRP A 146 -5.28 17.10 26.40
N LEU A 147 -4.17 17.33 25.69
CA LEU A 147 -3.24 18.43 25.95
C LEU A 147 -3.49 19.67 25.08
N SER A 148 -4.38 19.57 24.08
CA SER A 148 -4.60 20.58 23.03
C SER A 148 -3.31 21.05 22.34
N SER A 149 -2.31 20.17 22.27
CA SER A 149 -0.96 20.52 21.82
C SER A 149 -0.80 20.34 20.31
N VAL A 150 -0.44 21.44 19.64
CA VAL A 150 -0.18 21.49 18.19
C VAL A 150 0.86 20.47 17.74
N MET A 151 1.86 20.18 18.59
CA MET A 151 2.88 19.16 18.29
C MET A 151 2.24 17.78 18.14
N PHE A 152 1.36 17.38 19.06
CA PHE A 152 0.70 16.07 19.00
C PHE A 152 -0.32 15.99 17.86
N LEU A 153 -0.98 17.10 17.52
CA LEU A 153 -1.80 17.18 16.30
C LEU A 153 -0.95 16.92 15.05
N PHE A 154 0.20 17.58 14.95
CA PHE A 154 1.12 17.41 13.85
C PHE A 154 1.64 15.96 13.75
N LEU A 155 2.07 15.36 14.87
CA LEU A 155 2.49 13.96 14.90
C LEU A 155 1.34 13.02 14.50
N ALA A 156 0.12 13.23 14.99
CA ALA A 156 -1.03 12.41 14.60
C ALA A 156 -1.24 12.44 13.08
N ILE A 157 -1.28 13.63 12.49
CA ILE A 157 -1.46 13.82 11.05
C ILE A 157 -0.30 13.17 10.27
N LEU A 158 0.94 13.41 10.68
CA LEU A 158 2.12 12.83 10.02
C LEU A 158 2.07 11.30 10.03
N PHE A 159 1.74 10.69 11.17
CA PHE A 159 1.71 9.24 11.31
C PHE A 159 0.53 8.58 10.62
N PHE A 160 -0.57 9.30 10.32
CA PHE A 160 -1.65 8.77 9.47
C PHE A 160 -1.16 8.44 8.05
N MET A 161 -0.10 9.09 7.56
CA MET A 161 0.42 8.86 6.21
C MET A 161 0.81 7.39 5.96
N PHE A 162 1.50 6.75 6.92
CA PHE A 162 2.02 5.39 6.75
C PHE A 162 0.94 4.33 6.51
N PRO A 163 -0.06 4.14 7.39
CA PRO A 163 -1.10 3.16 7.16
C PRO A 163 -1.95 3.50 5.92
N LEU A 164 -2.16 4.77 5.59
CA LEU A 164 -2.87 5.19 4.37
C LEU A 164 -2.11 4.81 3.09
N LEU A 165 -0.78 4.97 3.06
CA LEU A 165 0.05 4.51 1.94
C LEU A 165 -0.05 2.99 1.76
N LEU A 166 -0.01 2.24 2.87
CA LEU A 166 -0.17 0.78 2.81
C LEU A 166 -1.55 0.37 2.30
N LEU A 167 -2.62 1.08 2.67
CA LEU A 167 -3.97 0.83 2.15
C LEU A 167 -4.08 1.08 0.64
N ASN A 168 -3.31 2.02 0.08
CA ASN A 168 -3.29 2.26 -1.36
C ASN A 168 -2.76 1.06 -2.17
N THR A 169 -2.03 0.13 -1.55
CA THR A 169 -1.60 -1.14 -2.18
C THR A 169 -2.73 -2.15 -2.40
N LYS A 170 -3.97 -1.79 -2.06
CA LYS A 170 -5.18 -2.62 -2.21
C LYS A 170 -5.06 -4.01 -1.54
N PRO A 171 -4.69 -4.08 -0.24
CA PRO A 171 -4.47 -5.34 0.48
C PRO A 171 -5.68 -6.28 0.45
N ILE A 172 -6.91 -5.72 0.46
CA ILE A 172 -8.15 -6.48 0.36
C ILE A 172 -8.28 -7.19 -0.99
N GLN A 173 -7.87 -6.54 -2.09
CA GLN A 173 -7.93 -7.16 -3.41
C GLN A 173 -6.90 -8.29 -3.53
N ARG A 174 -5.70 -8.08 -2.98
CA ARG A 174 -4.68 -9.13 -2.88
C ARG A 174 -5.18 -10.34 -2.10
N TYR A 175 -5.81 -10.13 -0.93
CA TYR A 175 -6.41 -11.20 -0.14
C TYR A 175 -7.44 -12.01 -0.94
N LYS A 176 -8.38 -11.34 -1.60
CA LYS A 176 -9.42 -12.00 -2.42
C LYS A 176 -8.81 -12.84 -3.54
N VAL A 177 -7.82 -12.32 -4.25
CA VAL A 177 -7.17 -13.04 -5.36
C VAL A 177 -6.41 -14.26 -4.86
N VAL A 178 -5.59 -14.13 -3.82
CA VAL A 178 -4.81 -15.26 -3.29
C VAL A 178 -5.71 -16.37 -2.74
N HIS A 179 -6.81 -16.02 -2.06
CA HIS A 179 -7.75 -17.02 -1.58
C HIS A 179 -8.51 -17.72 -2.72
N MET A 180 -8.84 -16.99 -3.79
CA MET A 180 -9.46 -17.58 -4.99
C MET A 180 -8.50 -18.55 -5.69
N LEU A 181 -7.24 -18.15 -5.87
CA LEU A 181 -6.21 -18.99 -6.49
C LEU A 181 -5.96 -20.25 -5.67
N ASP A 182 -5.80 -20.12 -4.36
CA ASP A 182 -5.59 -21.26 -3.48
C ASP A 182 -6.72 -22.29 -3.59
N LYS A 183 -7.99 -21.84 -3.55
CA LYS A 183 -9.15 -22.73 -3.76
C LYS A 183 -9.09 -23.42 -5.12
N LYS A 184 -8.75 -22.69 -6.18
CA LYS A 184 -8.66 -23.22 -7.55
C LYS A 184 -7.59 -24.32 -7.68
N TYR A 185 -6.43 -24.13 -7.08
CA TYR A 185 -5.35 -25.12 -7.15
C TYR A 185 -5.58 -26.30 -6.19
N SER A 186 -6.22 -26.10 -5.04
CA SER A 186 -6.51 -27.20 -4.11
C SER A 186 -7.57 -28.15 -4.64
N THR A 187 -8.50 -27.69 -5.47
CA THR A 187 -9.45 -28.58 -6.15
C THR A 187 -8.75 -29.43 -7.20
N LYS A 188 -7.86 -28.83 -8.01
CA LYS A 188 -7.11 -29.56 -9.05
C LYS A 188 -6.20 -30.66 -8.52
N GLU A 189 -5.64 -30.50 -7.33
CA GLU A 189 -4.81 -31.53 -6.68
C GLU A 189 -5.64 -32.73 -6.22
N LYS A 190 -6.92 -32.54 -5.87
CA LYS A 190 -7.81 -33.62 -5.45
C LYS A 190 -8.37 -34.43 -6.62
N ASP A 191 -8.39 -33.84 -7.81
CA ASP A 191 -8.90 -34.46 -9.03
C ASP A 191 -7.80 -35.12 -9.88
N SER A 192 -6.54 -35.10 -9.41
CA SER A 192 -5.34 -35.58 -10.11
C SER A 192 -4.68 -36.75 -9.40
#